data_AF-A0AAN5CST8-F1
#
_entry.id   AF-A0AAN5CST8-F1
#
_cell.length_a   1.000
_cell.length_b   1.000
_cell.length_c   1.000
_cell.angle_alpha   90.00
_cell.angle_beta   90.00
_cell.angle_gamma   90.00
#
_symmetry.space_group_name_H-M   'P 1'
#
loop_
_entity.id
_entity.type
_entity.pdbx_description
1 polymer ?
#
loop_
_entity_poly.entity_id
_entity_poly.type
_entity_poly.pdbx_seq_one_letter_code
_entity_poly.pdbx_strand_id
1 'polypeptide(L)'
;FSELTLPAVAKINSASVNLDSATVPVSRELLGLSSDFFSTLFYGDFMEKNSGSFRVKEVDHEKFGWFVNATFERKWKANSVDQALSVLHLADRFCMPNVVKRMLPYIMESELSPDPEIRLTTLKQYLDIATRCNKTGEFVGWIFERCESSEELTEVAKSCGSGLTPHLEK
;
A
#
# COMPACT_ATOMS: atom_id res chain seq x y z
N PHE A 1 -21.85 29.05 -3.26
CA PHE A 1 -21.36 27.74 -3.71
C PHE A 1 -21.54 26.77 -2.57
N SER A 2 -22.66 26.07 -2.59
CA SER A 2 -22.99 25.00 -1.64
C SER A 2 -21.89 23.95 -1.70
N GLU A 3 -21.38 23.55 -0.53
CA GLU A 3 -20.55 22.36 -0.38
C GLU A 3 -21.29 21.20 -1.06
N LEU A 4 -20.74 20.73 -2.18
CA LEU A 4 -20.94 19.35 -2.61
C LEU A 4 -20.32 18.48 -1.52
N THR A 5 -21.08 18.26 -0.45
CA THR A 5 -20.86 17.12 0.43
C THR A 5 -21.01 15.90 -0.48
N LEU A 6 -19.89 15.34 -0.95
CA LEU A 6 -19.85 14.12 -1.77
C LEU A 6 -20.75 13.08 -1.10
N PRO A 7 -22.01 12.88 -1.55
CA PRO A 7 -22.93 11.98 -0.87
C PRO A 7 -22.62 10.60 -1.43
N ALA A 8 -22.19 9.66 -0.59
CA ALA A 8 -22.25 8.23 -0.86
C ALA A 8 -21.57 7.67 -2.13
N VAL A 9 -20.80 8.45 -2.91
CA VAL A 9 -20.03 7.93 -4.07
C VAL A 9 -19.06 6.83 -3.63
N ALA A 10 -18.53 6.93 -2.40
CA ALA A 10 -17.67 5.91 -1.79
C ALA A 10 -18.37 4.57 -1.46
N LYS A 11 -19.70 4.48 -1.58
CA LYS A 11 -20.47 3.24 -1.37
C LYS A 11 -21.08 2.67 -2.66
N ILE A 12 -20.70 3.18 -3.84
CA ILE A 12 -21.11 2.58 -5.10
C ILE A 12 -20.22 1.36 -5.34
N ASN A 13 -20.71 0.20 -4.93
CA ASN A 13 -20.08 -1.07 -5.20
C ASN A 13 -20.53 -1.57 -6.57
N SER A 14 -19.66 -1.40 -7.57
CA SER A 14 -19.91 -1.76 -8.97
C SER A 14 -19.24 -3.07 -9.38
N ALA A 15 -18.42 -3.65 -8.50
CA ALA A 15 -17.81 -4.96 -8.65
C ALA A 15 -17.54 -5.61 -7.29
N SER A 16 -17.12 -6.87 -7.34
CA SER A 16 -16.62 -7.62 -6.18
C SER A 16 -15.22 -8.15 -6.45
N VAL A 17 -14.33 -8.01 -5.48
CA VAL A 17 -13.02 -8.66 -5.48
C VAL A 17 -13.08 -9.89 -4.58
N ASN A 18 -12.82 -11.06 -5.16
CA ASN A 18 -12.69 -12.31 -4.45
C ASN A 18 -11.25 -12.47 -3.95
N LEU A 19 -11.10 -12.44 -2.64
CA LEU A 19 -9.91 -12.85 -1.91
C LEU A 19 -10.01 -14.35 -1.60
N ASP A 20 -8.94 -14.95 -1.08
CA ASP A 20 -8.93 -16.38 -0.77
C ASP A 20 -9.91 -16.73 0.38
N SER A 21 -10.15 -15.80 1.31
CA SER A 21 -10.99 -15.99 2.49
C SER A 21 -12.33 -15.26 2.45
N ALA A 22 -12.53 -14.30 1.53
CA ALA A 22 -13.70 -13.43 1.53
C ALA A 22 -13.95 -12.76 0.17
N THR A 23 -15.16 -12.24 -0.01
CA THR A 23 -15.52 -11.40 -1.16
C THR A 23 -15.76 -9.98 -0.68
N VAL A 24 -15.01 -9.02 -1.22
CA VAL A 24 -15.07 -7.61 -0.84
C VAL A 24 -15.76 -6.80 -1.94
N PRO A 25 -16.88 -6.13 -1.65
CA PRO A 25 -17.53 -5.26 -2.61
C PRO A 25 -16.72 -3.95 -2.76
N VAL A 26 -16.50 -3.52 -3.99
CA VAL A 26 -15.64 -2.36 -4.32
C VAL A 26 -16.24 -1.50 -5.44
N SER A 27 -15.77 -0.26 -5.54
CA SER A 27 -15.99 0.57 -6.73
C SER A 27 -14.90 0.27 -7.76
N ARG A 28 -15.26 -0.40 -8.86
CA ARG A 28 -14.33 -0.68 -9.96
C ARG A 28 -13.83 0.60 -10.64
N GLU A 29 -14.68 1.62 -10.72
CA GLU A 29 -14.33 2.91 -11.33
C GLU A 29 -13.27 3.63 -10.50
N LEU A 30 -13.47 3.73 -9.18
CA LEU A 30 -12.52 4.43 -8.33
C LEU A 30 -11.18 3.70 -8.22
N LEU A 31 -11.19 2.37 -8.07
CA LEU A 31 -9.97 1.57 -8.06
C LEU A 31 -9.26 1.59 -9.42
N GLY A 32 -9.99 1.40 -10.51
CA GLY A 32 -9.42 1.39 -11.86
C GLY A 32 -8.83 2.74 -12.28
N LEU A 33 -9.43 3.86 -11.88
CA LEU A 33 -8.85 5.19 -12.09
C LEU A 33 -7.58 5.44 -11.26
N SER A 34 -7.43 4.75 -10.13
CA SER A 34 -6.38 5.02 -9.16
C SER A 34 -5.20 4.04 -9.24
N SER A 35 -5.32 2.99 -10.05
CA SER A 35 -4.39 1.87 -10.12
C SER A 35 -4.37 1.26 -11.52
N ASP A 36 -3.20 1.23 -12.16
CA ASP A 36 -3.02 0.55 -13.45
C ASP A 36 -3.30 -0.95 -13.36
N PHE A 37 -2.99 -1.55 -12.20
CA PHE A 37 -3.32 -2.94 -11.90
C PHE A 37 -4.82 -3.17 -11.93
N PHE A 38 -5.61 -2.39 -11.18
CA PHE A 38 -7.07 -2.54 -11.15
C PHE A 38 -7.72 -2.11 -12.46
N SER A 39 -7.17 -1.13 -13.17
CA SER A 39 -7.61 -0.75 -14.51
C SER A 39 -7.53 -1.94 -15.45
N THR A 40 -6.37 -2.61 -15.46
CA THR A 40 -6.13 -3.81 -16.26
C THR A 40 -7.04 -4.95 -15.83
N LEU A 41 -7.18 -5.19 -14.52
CA LEU A 41 -8.03 -6.26 -13.98
C LEU A 41 -9.51 -6.08 -14.35
N PHE A 42 -10.04 -4.87 -14.25
CA PHE A 42 -11.47 -4.62 -14.42
C PHE A 42 -11.88 -4.36 -15.88
N TYR A 43 -11.02 -3.72 -16.65
CA TYR A 43 -11.35 -3.23 -17.99
C TYR A 43 -10.58 -3.93 -19.11
N GLY A 44 -9.51 -4.64 -18.77
CA GLY A 44 -8.77 -5.49 -19.71
C GLY A 44 -9.64 -6.61 -20.26
N ASP A 45 -9.24 -7.18 -21.40
CA ASP A 45 -10.02 -8.19 -22.12
C ASP A 45 -9.86 -9.60 -21.53
N PHE A 46 -10.14 -9.72 -20.23
CA PHE A 46 -10.22 -11.00 -19.52
C PHE A 46 -11.67 -11.49 -19.52
N MET A 47 -11.86 -12.81 -19.49
CA MET A 47 -13.19 -13.42 -19.38
C MET A 47 -13.98 -12.94 -18.14
N GLU A 48 -13.27 -12.51 -17.10
CA GLU A 48 -13.83 -12.00 -15.83
C GLU A 48 -14.51 -10.63 -15.98
N LYS A 49 -14.21 -9.86 -17.03
CA LYS A 49 -14.83 -8.54 -17.29
C LYS A 49 -16.36 -8.59 -17.34
N ASN A 50 -16.93 -9.71 -17.79
CA ASN A 50 -18.37 -9.88 -17.93
C ASN A 50 -19.06 -10.39 -16.65
N SER A 51 -18.32 -10.90 -15.67
CA SER A 51 -18.88 -11.43 -14.42
C SER A 51 -19.04 -10.36 -13.33
N GLY A 52 -18.28 -9.27 -13.42
CA GLY A 52 -18.21 -8.26 -12.35
C GLY A 52 -17.52 -8.77 -11.07
N SER A 53 -16.87 -9.93 -11.14
CA SER A 53 -16.26 -10.63 -10.02
C SER A 53 -14.83 -11.02 -10.36
N PHE A 54 -13.86 -10.42 -9.66
CA PHE A 54 -12.44 -10.47 -10.02
C PHE A 54 -11.63 -11.11 -8.90
N ARG A 55 -10.64 -11.95 -9.22
CA ARG A 55 -9.87 -12.67 -8.19
C ARG A 55 -8.54 -11.97 -7.90
N VAL A 56 -8.23 -11.79 -6.62
CA VAL A 56 -6.91 -11.36 -6.13
C VAL A 56 -6.45 -12.36 -5.06
N LYS A 57 -5.34 -13.06 -5.33
CA LYS A 57 -4.80 -14.12 -4.45
C LYS A 57 -3.83 -13.55 -3.42
N GLU A 58 -3.59 -14.29 -2.34
CA GLU A 58 -2.53 -13.99 -1.35
C GLU A 58 -2.70 -12.60 -0.74
N VAL A 59 -3.93 -12.24 -0.42
CA VAL A 59 -4.26 -10.99 0.25
C VAL A 59 -5.21 -11.32 1.39
N ASP A 60 -4.78 -10.97 2.59
CA ASP A 60 -5.63 -11.06 3.77
C ASP A 60 -6.79 -10.06 3.68
N HIS A 61 -7.98 -10.52 4.08
CA HIS A 61 -9.21 -9.73 3.99
C HIS A 61 -9.16 -8.46 4.84
N GLU A 62 -8.63 -8.55 6.06
CA GLU A 62 -8.55 -7.40 6.96
C GLU A 62 -7.59 -6.36 6.39
N LYS A 63 -6.40 -6.80 5.93
CA LYS A 63 -5.40 -5.94 5.29
C LYS A 63 -5.94 -5.26 4.02
N PHE A 64 -6.72 -5.99 3.21
CA PHE A 64 -7.37 -5.41 2.03
C PHE A 64 -8.39 -4.34 2.41
N GLY A 65 -9.19 -4.58 3.45
CA GLY A 65 -10.14 -3.60 3.98
C GLY A 65 -9.45 -2.31 4.42
N TRP A 66 -8.33 -2.41 5.14
CA TRP A 66 -7.51 -1.25 5.50
C TRP A 66 -6.99 -0.50 4.29
N PHE A 67 -6.58 -1.20 3.24
CA PHE A 67 -6.10 -0.59 2.00
C PHE A 67 -7.21 0.11 1.21
N VAL A 68 -8.41 -0.46 1.15
CA VAL A 68 -9.56 0.17 0.49
C VAL A 68 -9.98 1.43 1.23
N ASN A 69 -10.09 1.38 2.57
CA ASN A 69 -10.40 2.55 3.40
C ASN A 69 -9.27 3.59 3.29
N ALA A 70 -8.03 3.11 3.46
CA ALA A 70 -6.78 3.58 2.86
C ALA A 70 -6.99 4.55 1.71
N THR A 71 -7.55 4.01 0.64
CA THR A 71 -7.64 4.65 -0.66
C THR A 71 -8.70 5.74 -0.69
N PHE A 72 -9.90 5.47 -0.15
CA PHE A 72 -11.08 6.29 -0.44
C PHE A 72 -11.58 7.15 0.72
N GLU A 73 -11.22 6.83 1.95
CA GLU A 73 -11.61 7.62 3.10
C GLU A 73 -10.66 8.81 3.29
N ARG A 74 -11.23 10.02 3.32
CA ARG A 74 -10.46 11.27 3.39
C ARG A 74 -9.65 11.42 4.69
N LYS A 75 -10.13 10.84 5.79
CA LYS A 75 -9.55 11.00 7.14
C LYS A 75 -9.10 9.67 7.75
N TRP A 76 -8.94 8.62 6.93
CA TRP A 76 -8.45 7.35 7.45
C TRP A 76 -7.04 7.50 7.99
N LYS A 77 -6.78 6.86 9.13
CA LYS A 77 -5.48 6.79 9.77
C LYS A 77 -5.21 5.35 10.14
N ALA A 78 -3.95 4.93 10.00
CA ALA A 78 -3.51 3.67 10.57
C ALA A 78 -3.47 3.81 12.09
N ASN A 79 -3.90 2.77 12.80
CA ASN A 79 -3.86 2.67 14.25
C ASN A 79 -2.56 2.02 14.75
N SER A 80 -1.75 1.47 13.85
CA SER A 80 -0.48 0.82 14.17
C SER A 80 0.49 0.88 12.98
N VAL A 81 1.78 0.67 13.27
CA VAL A 81 2.85 0.53 12.27
C VAL A 81 2.57 -0.65 11.32
N ASP A 82 2.11 -1.79 11.84
CA ASP A 82 1.76 -2.98 11.04
C ASP A 82 0.62 -2.70 10.06
N GLN A 83 -0.41 -1.96 10.50
CA GLN A 83 -1.50 -1.55 9.63
C GLN A 83 -1.02 -0.59 8.54
N ALA A 84 -0.15 0.37 8.88
CA ALA A 84 0.42 1.29 7.91
C ALA A 84 1.30 0.57 6.86
N LEU A 85 2.16 -0.35 7.31
CA LEU A 85 2.98 -1.20 6.45
C LEU A 85 2.12 -2.08 5.53
N SER A 86 1.08 -2.70 6.07
CA SER A 86 0.14 -3.53 5.29
C SER A 86 -0.52 -2.72 4.17
N VAL A 87 -0.95 -1.49 4.46
CA VAL A 87 -1.51 -0.59 3.42
C VAL A 87 -0.46 -0.20 2.39
N LEU A 88 0.77 0.13 2.81
CA LEU A 88 1.85 0.47 1.88
C LEU A 88 2.23 -0.70 0.96
N HIS A 89 2.35 -1.92 1.50
CA HIS A 89 2.66 -3.11 0.71
C HIS A 89 1.59 -3.40 -0.35
N LEU A 90 0.31 -3.24 0.01
CA LEU A 90 -0.78 -3.39 -0.96
C LEU A 90 -0.80 -2.23 -1.97
N ALA A 91 -0.50 -1.00 -1.55
CA ALA A 91 -0.40 0.14 -2.45
C ALA A 91 0.73 -0.01 -3.48
N ASP A 92 1.89 -0.52 -3.05
CA ASP A 92 3.00 -0.87 -3.92
C ASP A 92 2.61 -2.00 -4.89
N ARG A 93 2.07 -3.11 -4.36
CA ARG A 93 1.61 -4.28 -5.14
C ARG A 93 0.57 -3.92 -6.20
N PHE A 94 -0.37 -3.03 -5.88
CA PHE A 94 -1.44 -2.63 -6.77
C PHE A 94 -1.13 -1.32 -7.53
N CYS A 95 0.13 -0.88 -7.58
CA CYS A 95 0.56 0.28 -8.36
C CYS A 95 -0.23 1.56 -8.02
N MET A 96 -0.35 1.88 -6.73
CA MET A 96 -1.11 3.04 -6.20
C MET A 96 -0.18 4.06 -5.52
N PRO A 97 0.66 4.78 -6.27
CA PRO A 97 1.65 5.71 -5.71
C PRO A 97 1.01 6.88 -4.93
N ASN A 98 -0.23 7.25 -5.26
CA ASN A 98 -0.97 8.28 -4.52
C ASN A 98 -1.32 7.84 -3.08
N VAL A 99 -1.62 6.55 -2.88
CA VAL A 99 -1.86 6.00 -1.54
C VAL A 99 -0.57 6.04 -0.74
N VAL A 100 0.55 5.60 -1.34
CA VAL A 100 1.88 5.69 -0.71
C VAL A 100 2.18 7.13 -0.29
N LYS A 101 2.06 8.09 -1.20
CA LYS A 101 2.29 9.51 -0.92
C LYS A 101 1.42 10.04 0.23
N ARG A 102 0.14 9.65 0.30
CA ARG A 102 -0.76 10.06 1.39
C ARG A 102 -0.38 9.42 2.73
N MET A 103 0.16 8.20 2.69
CA MET A 103 0.55 7.47 3.89
C MET A 103 1.85 7.99 4.53
N LEU A 104 2.74 8.59 3.74
CA LEU A 104 4.06 9.06 4.21
C LEU A 104 4.00 9.95 5.45
N PRO A 105 3.21 11.04 5.52
CA PRO A 105 3.17 11.90 6.72
C PRO A 105 2.78 11.12 7.98
N TYR A 106 1.81 10.21 7.88
CA TYR A 106 1.38 9.41 9.03
C TYR A 106 2.47 8.49 9.54
N ILE A 107 3.22 7.88 8.63
CA ILE A 107 4.35 7.02 8.98
C ILE A 107 5.47 7.84 9.61
N MET A 108 5.75 9.01 9.07
CA MET A 108 6.78 9.91 9.59
C MET A 108 6.45 10.45 10.98
N GLU A 109 5.16 10.62 11.28
CA GLU A 109 4.61 10.98 12.59
C GLU A 109 4.51 9.79 13.55
N SER A 110 4.61 8.55 13.06
CA SER A 110 4.46 7.35 13.90
C SER A 110 5.70 7.12 14.77
N GLU A 111 5.46 6.62 15.98
CA GLU A 111 6.49 6.09 16.85
C GLU A 111 6.91 4.70 16.36
N LEU A 112 8.22 4.47 16.27
CA LEU A 112 8.75 3.15 15.98
C LEU A 112 8.77 2.31 17.26
N SER A 113 8.73 0.99 17.11
CA SER A 113 8.90 0.09 18.25
C SER A 113 10.23 0.37 18.96
N PRO A 114 10.28 0.38 20.30
CA PRO A 114 11.54 0.46 21.03
C PRO A 114 12.35 -0.84 20.95
N ASP A 115 11.73 -1.94 20.51
CA ASP A 115 12.42 -3.20 20.26
C ASP A 115 13.34 -3.07 19.03
N PRO A 116 14.67 -3.27 19.17
CA PRO A 116 15.61 -3.05 18.08
C PRO A 116 15.39 -3.95 16.86
N GLU A 117 14.94 -5.20 17.04
CA GLU A 117 14.73 -6.14 15.93
C GLU A 117 13.50 -5.75 15.12
N ILE A 118 12.40 -5.41 15.81
CA ILE A 118 11.18 -4.93 15.17
C ILE A 118 11.42 -3.60 14.47
N ARG A 119 12.16 -2.68 15.11
CA ARG A 119 12.50 -1.37 14.58
C ARG A 119 13.34 -1.48 13.31
N LEU A 120 14.43 -2.25 13.35
CA LEU A 120 15.28 -2.50 12.20
C LEU A 120 14.49 -3.09 11.03
N THR A 121 13.62 -4.07 11.31
CA THR A 121 12.77 -4.70 10.29
C THR A 121 11.81 -3.70 9.65
N THR A 122 11.20 -2.84 10.47
CA THR A 122 10.29 -1.77 10.02
C THR A 122 11.01 -0.77 9.11
N LEU A 123 12.20 -0.30 9.52
CA LEU A 123 13.00 0.65 8.74
C LEU A 123 13.43 0.05 7.40
N LYS A 124 13.83 -1.22 7.36
CA LYS A 124 14.15 -1.95 6.12
C LYS A 124 12.96 -2.00 5.17
N GLN A 125 11.76 -2.32 5.66
CA GLN A 125 10.55 -2.36 4.85
C GLN A 125 10.14 -0.97 4.32
N TYR A 126 10.24 0.07 5.15
CA TYR A 126 9.98 1.44 4.69
C TYR A 126 10.95 1.89 3.61
N LEU A 127 12.23 1.57 3.75
CA LEU A 127 13.23 1.93 2.77
C LEU A 127 13.00 1.22 1.44
N ASP A 128 12.71 -0.07 1.48
CA ASP A 128 12.36 -0.90 0.32
C ASP A 128 11.19 -0.29 -0.47
N ILE A 129 10.11 0.10 0.21
CA ILE A 129 8.95 0.76 -0.40
C ILE A 129 9.31 2.15 -0.95
N ALA A 130 10.13 2.93 -0.21
CA ALA A 130 10.58 4.25 -0.64
C ALA A 130 11.36 4.17 -1.98
N THR A 131 12.23 3.18 -2.13
CA THR A 131 13.01 3.01 -3.35
C THR A 131 12.14 2.68 -4.57
N ARG A 132 11.09 1.87 -4.40
CA ARG A 132 10.19 1.47 -5.50
C ARG A 132 9.21 2.56 -5.92
N CYS A 133 8.75 3.39 -4.98
CA CYS A 133 7.70 4.37 -5.24
C CYS A 133 8.20 5.70 -5.83
N ASN A 134 9.50 5.79 -6.19
CA ASN A 134 10.14 6.95 -6.85
C ASN A 134 9.89 8.30 -6.12
N LYS A 135 9.75 8.23 -4.78
CA LYS A 135 9.45 9.30 -3.81
C LYS A 135 10.20 8.93 -2.53
N THR A 136 10.93 9.77 -1.80
CA THR A 136 11.19 11.22 -1.77
C THR A 136 12.44 11.32 -0.89
N GLY A 137 13.47 12.08 -1.26
CA GLY A 137 14.72 12.16 -0.47
C GLY A 137 14.48 12.45 1.02
N GLU A 138 13.41 13.18 1.34
CA GLU A 138 12.93 13.44 2.70
C GLU A 138 12.53 12.17 3.47
N PHE A 139 11.87 11.20 2.83
CA PHE A 139 11.46 9.97 3.51
C PHE A 139 12.65 9.06 3.77
N VAL A 140 13.59 8.95 2.82
CA VAL A 140 14.85 8.23 3.02
C VAL A 140 15.70 8.90 4.11
N GLY A 141 15.78 10.23 4.09
CA GLY A 141 16.43 11.01 5.15
C GLY A 141 15.80 10.73 6.52
N TRP A 142 14.48 10.76 6.61
CA TRP A 142 13.75 10.45 7.84
C TRP A 142 14.02 9.03 8.35
N ILE A 143 14.09 8.02 7.47
CA ILE A 143 14.46 6.64 7.85
C ILE A 143 15.85 6.62 8.48
N PHE A 144 16.81 7.32 7.88
CA PHE A 144 18.19 7.36 8.38
C PHE A 144 18.32 8.14 9.70
N GLU A 145 17.56 9.23 9.87
CA GLU A 145 17.50 9.98 11.12
C GLU A 145 16.89 9.18 12.28
N ARG A 146 16.11 8.13 11.98
CA ARG A 146 15.51 7.22 12.98
C ARG A 146 16.35 5.99 13.29
N CYS A 147 17.51 5.82 12.64
CA CYS A 147 18.50 4.83 13.05
C CYS A 147 19.18 5.31 14.34
N GLU A 148 19.32 4.41 15.32
CA GLU A 148 19.91 4.75 16.63
C GLU A 148 21.44 4.56 16.64
N SER A 149 21.99 3.88 15.63
CA SER A 149 23.43 3.64 15.49
C SER A 149 23.90 3.60 14.04
N SER A 150 25.22 3.70 13.86
CA SER A 150 25.86 3.59 12.55
C SER A 150 25.76 2.18 11.96
N GLU A 151 25.79 1.17 12.83
CA GLU A 151 25.63 -0.24 12.50
C GLU A 151 24.23 -0.49 11.95
N GLU A 152 23.21 0.07 12.61
CA GLU A 152 21.83 -0.06 12.18
C GLU A 152 21.59 0.62 10.82
N LEU A 153 22.08 1.85 10.67
CA LEU A 153 22.01 2.56 9.39
C LEU A 153 22.67 1.75 8.27
N THR A 154 23.82 1.12 8.57
CA THR A 154 24.51 0.25 7.62
C THR A 154 23.67 -0.97 7.26
N GLU A 155 23.02 -1.61 8.24
CA GLU A 155 22.14 -2.76 8.01
C GLU A 155 20.88 -2.40 7.22
N VAL A 156 20.29 -1.23 7.46
CA VAL A 156 19.18 -0.69 6.69
C VAL A 156 19.63 -0.36 5.26
N ALA A 157 20.78 0.29 5.08
CA ALA A 157 21.30 0.62 3.76
C ALA A 157 21.64 -0.64 2.93
N LYS A 158 22.14 -1.71 3.56
CA LYS A 158 22.41 -2.98 2.88
C LYS A 158 21.16 -3.68 2.35
N SER A 159 19.97 -3.44 2.92
CA SER A 159 18.74 -4.01 2.36
C SER A 159 18.34 -3.35 1.04
N CYS A 160 18.85 -2.15 0.74
CA CYS A 160 18.76 -1.56 -0.60
C CYS A 160 19.71 -2.29 -1.56
N GLY A 161 19.17 -3.25 -2.32
CA GLY A 161 19.89 -3.89 -3.43
C GLY A 161 19.83 -5.41 -3.47
N SER A 162 19.37 -6.08 -2.41
CA SER A 162 19.19 -7.54 -2.42
C SER A 162 17.93 -8.01 -3.15
N GLY A 163 17.03 -7.10 -3.55
CA GLY A 163 15.84 -7.39 -4.37
C GLY A 163 16.07 -7.49 -5.88
N LEU A 164 17.32 -7.38 -6.35
CA LEU A 164 17.72 -7.48 -7.77
C LEU A 164 18.10 -8.92 -8.18
N THR A 165 17.44 -9.95 -7.66
CA THR A 165 17.43 -11.24 -8.37
C THR A 165 16.24 -11.25 -9.32
N PRO A 166 16.45 -11.12 -10.65
CA PRO A 166 15.41 -11.47 -11.60
C PRO A 166 15.10 -12.96 -11.37
N HIS A 167 13.87 -13.29 -10.99
CA HIS A 167 13.34 -14.63 -11.21
C HIS A 167 13.15 -14.82 -12.71
N LEU A 168 14.27 -15.00 -13.41
CA LEU A 168 14.39 -15.56 -14.73
C LEU A 168 15.52 -16.57 -14.64
N GLU A 169 15.19 -17.78 -14.20
CA GLU A 169 15.89 -19.02 -14.55
C GLU A 169 15.10 -20.22 -14.02
N LYS A 170 14.12 -20.69 -14.81
CA LYS A 170 14.06 -22.02 -15.43
C LYS A 170 12.74 -22.23 -16.15
#